data_AF-A0A9Q3IWN1-F1
#
_entry.id   AF-A0A9Q3IWN1-F1
#
_cell.length_a   1.000
_cell.length_b   1.000
_cell.length_c   1.000
_cell.angle_alpha   90.00
_cell.angle_beta   90.00
_cell.angle_gamma   90.00
#
_symmetry.space_group_name_H-M   'P 1'
#
loop_
_entity.id
_entity.type
_entity.pdbx_description
1 polymer ?
#
loop_
_entity_poly.entity_id
_entity_poly.type
_entity_poly.pdbx_seq_one_letter_code
_entity_poly.pdbx_strand_id
1 'polypeptide(L)'
;MNTAIMIWNGVISHTGLFQNIMSDRDPKFTSSLWTNLNNFFGRKSSFSTAYHPQADGLAERMIQTLEDMIRTFCAYGLELKYSDGFTHYCCTLIPALELAYKTLIHSSTGKTPAMLEKGWNPTLSYDTLCQAESIKKLIKTNYKL
;
A
#
# COMPACT_ATOMS: atom_id res chain seq x y z
N MET A 1 -0.05 10.23 -22.98
CA MET A 1 -0.39 8.79 -23.12
C MET A 1 0.23 7.95 -22.00
N ASN A 2 1.53 8.10 -21.70
CA ASN A 2 2.24 7.30 -20.68
C ASN A 2 1.62 7.35 -19.27
N THR A 3 1.14 8.51 -18.81
CA THR A 3 0.54 8.65 -17.46
C THR A 3 -0.77 7.88 -17.30
N ALA A 4 -1.62 7.87 -18.33
CA ALA A 4 -2.88 7.13 -18.30
C ALA A 4 -2.64 5.61 -18.26
N ILE A 5 -1.65 5.13 -19.03
CA ILE A 5 -1.21 3.73 -19.01
C ILE A 5 -0.64 3.36 -17.63
N MET A 6 0.12 4.25 -17.01
CA MET A 6 0.66 4.04 -15.65
C MET A 6 -0.45 3.91 -14.61
N ILE A 7 -1.47 4.77 -14.65
CA ILE A 7 -2.63 4.70 -13.75
C ILE A 7 -3.40 3.38 -13.98
N TRP A 8 -3.57 2.98 -15.24
CA TRP A 8 -4.24 1.71 -15.57
C TRP A 8 -3.48 0.51 -15.00
N ASN A 9 -2.19 0.40 -15.32
CA ASN A 9 -1.35 -0.74 -14.92
C ASN A 9 -1.05 -0.77 -13.42
N GLY A 10 -0.93 0.39 -12.77
CA GLY A 10 -0.50 0.49 -11.38
C GLY A 10 -1.64 0.58 -10.36
N VAL A 11 -2.84 1.00 -10.76
CA VAL A 11 -3.97 1.17 -9.84
C VAL A 11 -5.17 0.35 -10.31
N ILE A 12 -5.71 0.65 -11.49
CA ILE A 12 -6.98 0.09 -11.95
C ILE A 12 -6.91 -1.43 -12.13
N SER A 13 -5.79 -1.97 -12.61
CA SER A 13 -5.57 -3.42 -12.73
C SER A 13 -5.65 -4.18 -11.40
N HIS A 14 -5.26 -3.53 -10.29
CA HIS A 14 -5.17 -4.15 -8.96
C HIS A 14 -6.43 -3.92 -8.11
N THR A 15 -7.07 -2.77 -8.25
CA THR A 15 -8.25 -2.37 -7.46
C THR A 15 -9.57 -2.55 -8.21
N GLY A 16 -9.52 -2.60 -9.54
CA GLY A 16 -10.69 -2.41 -10.39
C GLY A 16 -11.07 -0.93 -10.52
N LEU A 17 -12.11 -0.67 -11.31
CA LEU A 17 -12.64 0.67 -11.53
C LEU A 17 -13.50 1.12 -10.35
N PHE A 18 -13.11 2.20 -9.70
CA PHE A 18 -13.90 2.85 -8.66
C PHE A 18 -15.21 3.42 -9.23
N GLN A 19 -16.28 3.38 -8.43
CA GLN A 19 -17.56 4.01 -8.80
C GLN A 19 -17.50 5.53 -8.73
N ASN A 20 -16.75 6.04 -7.75
CA ASN A 20 -16.52 7.46 -7.53
C ASN A 20 -15.13 7.61 -6.90
N ILE A 21 -14.37 8.62 -7.33
CA ILE A 21 -13.10 8.99 -6.71
C ILE A 21 -13.31 10.38 -6.12
N MET A 22 -13.14 10.49 -4.81
CA MET A 22 -13.12 11.77 -4.11
C MET A 22 -11.69 12.22 -3.95
N SER A 23 -11.36 13.41 -4.44
CA SER A 23 -10.04 14.02 -4.30
C SER A 23 -10.15 15.45 -3.82
N ASP A 24 -9.04 16.04 -3.40
CA ASP A 24 -8.94 17.48 -3.25
C ASP A 24 -9.01 18.19 -4.62
N ARG A 25 -8.94 19.52 -4.59
CA ARG A 25 -8.94 20.38 -5.78
C ARG A 25 -7.53 20.63 -6.33
N ASP A 26 -6.55 19.76 -6.06
CA ASP A 26 -5.22 19.89 -6.66
C ASP A 26 -5.35 19.94 -8.20
N PRO A 27 -4.60 20.83 -8.90
CA PRO A 27 -4.56 20.91 -10.36
C PRO A 27 -4.39 19.57 -11.08
N LYS A 28 -3.75 18.58 -10.46
CA LYS A 28 -3.59 17.23 -11.00
C LYS A 28 -4.94 16.53 -11.19
N PHE A 29 -5.83 16.62 -10.19
CA PHE A 29 -7.16 16.00 -10.20
C PHE A 29 -8.23 16.87 -10.89
N THR A 30 -7.95 18.15 -11.12
CA THR A 30 -8.80 19.03 -11.95
C THR A 30 -8.30 19.16 -13.39
N SER A 31 -7.22 18.47 -13.74
CA SER A 31 -6.62 18.51 -15.07
C SER A 31 -7.52 17.93 -16.17
N SER A 32 -7.26 18.35 -17.41
CA SER A 32 -7.92 17.78 -18.59
C SER A 32 -7.64 16.28 -18.74
N LEU A 33 -6.44 15.81 -18.37
CA LEU A 33 -6.09 14.39 -18.37
C LEU A 33 -6.99 13.61 -17.42
N TRP A 34 -7.13 14.07 -16.17
CA TRP A 34 -7.96 13.38 -15.17
C TRP A 34 -9.44 13.40 -15.56
N THR A 35 -9.92 14.53 -16.06
CA THR A 35 -11.30 14.69 -16.55
C THR A 35 -11.59 13.71 -17.70
N ASN A 36 -10.69 13.65 -18.69
CA ASN A 36 -10.84 12.76 -19.84
C ASN A 36 -10.74 11.28 -19.45
N LEU A 37 -9.87 10.94 -18.50
CA LEU A 37 -9.72 9.58 -17.99
C LEU A 37 -10.99 9.12 -17.25
N ASN A 38 -11.59 9.98 -16.43
CA ASN A 38 -12.87 9.67 -15.78
C ASN A 38 -14.02 9.55 -16.79
N ASN A 39 -14.07 10.44 -17.78
CA ASN A 39 -15.06 10.37 -18.86
C ASN A 39 -14.93 9.06 -19.66
N PHE A 40 -13.70 8.61 -19.95
CA PHE A 40 -13.45 7.33 -20.63
C PHE A 40 -13.99 6.15 -19.81
N PHE A 41 -13.91 6.20 -18.49
CA PHE A 41 -14.49 5.18 -17.61
C PHE A 41 -15.98 5.39 -17.29
N GLY A 42 -16.62 6.44 -17.84
CA GLY A 42 -18.00 6.79 -17.52
C GLY A 42 -18.22 7.17 -16.04
N ARG A 43 -17.18 7.70 -15.39
CA ARG A 43 -17.19 8.08 -13.97
C ARG A 43 -17.24 9.58 -13.78
N LYS A 44 -17.81 10.01 -12.65
CA LYS A 44 -17.76 11.40 -12.20
C LYS A 44 -16.69 11.53 -11.12
N SER A 45 -15.85 12.55 -11.22
CA SER A 45 -14.95 12.93 -10.13
C SER A 45 -15.72 13.75 -9.10
N SER A 46 -15.55 13.43 -7.82
CA SER A 46 -16.07 14.25 -6.72
C SER A 46 -14.91 15.00 -6.10
N PHE A 47 -15.10 16.28 -5.76
CA PHE A 47 -14.07 17.09 -5.14
C PHE A 47 -14.46 17.42 -3.70
N SER A 48 -13.51 17.26 -2.77
CA SER A 48 -13.69 17.76 -1.41
C SER A 48 -13.91 19.28 -1.45
N THR A 49 -14.70 19.79 -0.52
CA THR A 49 -14.88 21.23 -0.38
C THR A 49 -13.76 21.79 0.50
N ALA A 50 -13.44 23.08 0.33
CA ALA A 50 -12.46 23.72 1.20
C ALA A 50 -12.90 23.55 2.66
N TYR A 51 -11.96 23.16 3.53
CA TYR A 51 -12.20 22.92 4.96
C TYR A 51 -13.07 21.68 5.30
N HIS A 52 -12.97 20.58 4.55
CA HIS A 52 -13.54 19.27 4.94
C HIS A 52 -12.48 18.23 5.35
N PRO A 53 -11.87 18.38 6.55
CA PRO A 53 -10.82 17.47 7.04
C PRO A 53 -11.29 16.01 7.23
N GLN A 54 -12.60 15.74 7.27
CA GLN A 54 -13.11 14.36 7.35
C GLN A 54 -13.04 13.60 6.02
N ALA A 55 -13.19 14.31 4.90
CA ALA A 55 -13.14 13.75 3.56
C ALA A 55 -11.69 13.32 3.20
N ASP A 56 -10.74 14.20 3.48
CA ASP A 56 -9.34 13.99 3.13
C ASP A 56 -8.54 13.33 4.27
N GLY A 57 -9.02 13.43 5.52
CA GLY A 57 -8.31 12.95 6.71
C GLY A 57 -8.11 11.44 6.82
N LEU A 58 -8.81 10.62 6.03
CA LEU A 58 -8.49 9.18 5.92
C LEU A 58 -7.26 8.96 5.04
N ALA A 59 -7.22 9.62 3.88
CA ALA A 59 -6.09 9.57 2.97
C ALA A 59 -4.84 10.21 3.61
N GLU A 60 -5.00 11.37 4.25
CA GLU A 60 -3.90 12.05 4.96
C GLU A 60 -3.30 11.17 6.08
N ARG A 61 -4.14 10.54 6.90
CA ARG A 61 -3.65 9.62 7.95
C ARG A 61 -2.94 8.40 7.38
N MET A 62 -3.44 7.85 6.27
CA MET A 62 -2.77 6.75 5.58
C MET A 62 -1.41 7.21 5.04
N ILE A 63 -1.34 8.38 4.40
CA ILE A 63 -0.10 8.95 3.88
C ILE A 63 0.91 9.18 5.00
N GLN A 64 0.49 9.78 6.13
CA GLN A 64 1.34 9.97 7.30
C GLN A 64 1.90 8.63 7.84
N THR A 65 1.05 7.60 7.92
CA THR A 65 1.49 6.27 8.35
C THR A 65 2.56 5.70 7.42
N LEU A 66 2.37 5.82 6.10
CA LEU A 66 3.36 5.36 5.12
C LEU A 66 4.66 6.18 5.18
N GLU A 67 4.57 7.50 5.35
CA GLU A 67 5.74 8.36 5.55
C GLU A 67 6.54 7.95 6.79
N ASP A 68 5.87 7.67 7.91
CA ASP A 68 6.52 7.23 9.13
C ASP A 68 7.17 5.85 8.97
N MET A 69 6.53 4.93 8.24
CA MET A 69 7.14 3.64 7.88
C MET A 69 8.40 3.84 7.04
N ILE A 70 8.38 4.74 6.05
CA ILE A 70 9.56 5.08 5.23
C ILE A 70 10.66 5.69 6.10
N ARG A 71 10.36 6.70 6.93
CA ARG A 71 11.34 7.35 7.81
C ARG A 71 12.01 6.35 8.75
N THR A 72 11.20 5.48 9.35
CA THR A 72 11.66 4.42 10.25
C THR A 72 12.61 3.48 9.52
N PHE A 73 12.22 3.02 8.33
CA PHE A 73 13.07 2.16 7.51
C PHE A 73 14.40 2.82 7.15
N CYS A 74 14.38 4.08 6.71
CA CYS A 74 15.60 4.84 6.40
C CYS A 74 16.49 5.05 7.64
N ALA A 75 15.91 5.32 8.80
CA ALA A 75 16.63 5.55 10.05
C ALA A 75 17.32 4.28 10.59
N TYR A 76 16.72 3.10 10.40
CA TYR A 76 17.30 1.82 10.84
C TYR A 76 18.42 1.29 9.93
N GLY A 77 18.85 2.06 8.92
CA GLY A 77 20.10 1.77 8.21
C GLY A 77 20.06 0.46 7.42
N LEU A 78 18.89 0.01 6.97
CA LEU A 78 18.78 -1.00 5.91
C LEU A 78 19.21 -0.34 4.59
N GLU A 79 20.51 -0.01 4.52
CA GLU A 79 21.20 0.31 3.29
C GLU A 79 21.16 -0.97 2.44
N LEU A 80 20.14 -1.10 1.60
CA LEU A 80 20.20 -2.00 0.45
C LEU A 80 21.30 -1.45 -0.47
N LYS A 81 22.57 -1.74 -0.12
CA LYS A 81 23.73 -1.37 -0.92
C LYS A 81 23.66 -2.16 -2.23
N TYR A 82 23.15 -1.54 -3.26
CA TYR A 82 23.40 -1.98 -4.62
C TYR A 82 24.86 -1.66 -5.00
N SER A 83 25.42 -2.46 -5.91
CA SER A 83 26.84 -2.42 -6.30
C SER A 83 27.27 -1.13 -7.00
N ASP A 84 26.34 -0.23 -7.31
CA ASP A 84 26.55 1.01 -8.05
C ASP A 84 26.68 2.25 -7.15
N GLY A 85 26.57 2.11 -5.83
CA GLY A 85 26.78 3.21 -4.88
C GLY A 85 25.66 4.27 -4.89
N PHE A 86 24.60 4.08 -5.66
CA PHE A 86 23.41 4.91 -5.63
C PHE A 86 22.31 4.16 -4.91
N THR A 87 22.00 4.60 -3.70
CA THR A 87 20.91 4.04 -2.95
C THR A 87 19.61 4.66 -3.47
N HIS A 88 18.86 3.89 -4.24
CA HIS A 88 17.53 4.26 -4.71
C HIS A 88 16.54 4.14 -3.52
N TYR A 89 16.61 5.13 -2.62
CA TYR A 89 16.25 5.15 -1.18
C TYR A 89 14.79 4.90 -0.75
N CYS A 90 13.79 4.92 -1.64
CA CYS A 90 12.38 4.88 -1.20
C CYS A 90 11.46 4.15 -2.18
N CYS A 91 11.55 4.43 -3.48
CA CYS A 91 10.63 3.84 -4.47
C CYS A 91 10.74 2.32 -4.58
N THR A 92 11.94 1.77 -4.36
CA THR A 92 12.20 0.31 -4.34
C THR A 92 11.56 -0.37 -3.12
N LEU A 93 11.32 0.38 -2.06
CA LEU A 93 10.76 -0.10 -0.80
C LEU A 93 9.24 -0.03 -0.75
N ILE A 94 8.62 0.76 -1.64
CA ILE A 94 7.16 0.93 -1.69
C ILE A 94 6.43 -0.43 -1.70
N PRO A 95 6.79 -1.44 -2.52
CA PRO A 95 6.09 -2.72 -2.51
C PRO A 95 6.21 -3.48 -1.17
N ALA A 96 7.36 -3.40 -0.51
CA ALA A 96 7.59 -4.04 0.78
C ALA A 96 6.79 -3.35 1.90
N LEU A 97 6.79 -2.02 1.90
CA LEU A 97 6.02 -1.21 2.85
C LEU A 97 4.51 -1.36 2.64
N GLU A 98 4.06 -1.43 1.38
CA GLU A 98 2.67 -1.70 1.03
C GLU A 98 2.23 -3.06 1.56
N LEU A 99 3.05 -4.11 1.39
CA LEU A 99 2.77 -5.43 1.92
C LEU A 99 2.71 -5.45 3.44
N ALA A 100 3.64 -4.75 4.10
CA ALA A 100 3.63 -4.58 5.55
C ALA A 100 2.33 -3.89 5.99
N TYR A 101 2.01 -2.73 5.42
CA TYR A 101 0.78 -1.99 5.74
C TYR A 101 -0.47 -2.86 5.56
N LYS A 102 -0.55 -3.62 4.47
CA LYS A 102 -1.69 -4.52 4.18
C LYS A 102 -1.87 -5.67 5.17
N THR A 103 -0.79 -6.09 5.82
CA THR A 103 -0.76 -7.24 6.76
C THR A 103 -0.74 -6.86 8.23
N LEU A 104 -0.49 -5.58 8.56
CA LEU A 104 -0.58 -5.09 9.93
C LEU A 104 -2.04 -4.93 10.37
N ILE A 105 -2.31 -5.27 11.63
CA ILE A 105 -3.62 -5.06 12.26
C ILE A 105 -3.73 -3.58 12.62
N HIS A 106 -4.75 -2.91 12.08
CA HIS A 106 -5.02 -1.52 12.43
C HIS A 106 -5.82 -1.43 13.73
N SER A 107 -5.40 -0.55 14.64
CA SER A 107 -6.03 -0.36 15.96
C SER A 107 -7.49 0.08 15.87
N SER A 108 -7.85 0.84 14.83
CA SER A 108 -9.21 1.33 14.61
C SER A 108 -10.19 0.26 14.15
N THR A 109 -9.73 -0.76 13.42
CA THR A 109 -10.60 -1.80 12.83
C THR A 109 -10.42 -3.17 13.48
N GLY A 110 -9.34 -3.39 14.21
CA GLY A 110 -8.97 -4.69 14.78
C GLY A 110 -8.67 -5.75 13.70
N LYS A 111 -8.55 -5.36 12.44
CA LYS A 111 -8.31 -6.23 11.29
C LYS A 111 -7.22 -5.64 10.39
N THR A 112 -6.65 -6.51 9.57
CA THR A 112 -5.69 -6.10 8.54
C THR A 112 -6.42 -5.49 7.34
N PRO A 113 -5.83 -4.50 6.64
CA PRO A 113 -6.42 -3.94 5.43
C PRO A 113 -6.67 -4.98 4.34
N ALA A 114 -5.75 -5.94 4.14
CA ALA A 114 -5.94 -7.00 3.14
C ALA A 114 -7.18 -7.86 3.42
N MET A 115 -7.44 -8.19 4.70
CA MET A 115 -8.63 -8.93 5.09
C MET A 115 -9.92 -8.13 4.85
N LEU A 116 -9.88 -6.81 5.07
CA LEU A 116 -11.04 -5.95 4.85
C LEU A 116 -11.32 -5.70 3.37
N GLU A 117 -10.28 -5.58 2.54
CA GLU A 117 -10.41 -5.26 1.11
C GLU A 117 -10.63 -6.51 0.25
N LYS A 118 -9.81 -7.56 0.46
CA LYS A 118 -9.77 -8.75 -0.40
C LYS A 118 -10.34 -10.00 0.27
N GLY A 119 -10.58 -9.98 1.58
CA GLY A 119 -11.10 -11.13 2.33
C GLY A 119 -10.06 -12.20 2.69
N TRP A 120 -8.77 -11.95 2.45
CA TRP A 120 -7.68 -12.86 2.81
C TRP A 120 -6.41 -12.07 3.13
N ASN A 121 -5.54 -12.66 3.96
CA ASN A 121 -4.22 -12.13 4.26
C ASN A 121 -3.16 -12.88 3.47
N PRO A 122 -2.22 -12.17 2.81
CA PRO A 122 -1.10 -12.82 2.16
C PRO A 122 -0.17 -13.44 3.20
N THR A 123 0.24 -14.69 2.95
CA THR A 123 1.25 -15.37 3.76
C THR A 123 2.61 -14.74 3.51
N LEU A 124 3.26 -14.25 4.56
CA LEU A 124 4.59 -13.66 4.47
C LEU A 124 5.66 -14.76 4.53
N SER A 125 6.83 -14.52 3.93
CA SER A 125 7.95 -15.47 3.99
C SER A 125 8.36 -15.81 5.43
N TYR A 126 8.21 -14.85 6.35
CA TYR A 126 8.44 -15.07 7.78
C TYR A 126 7.46 -16.08 8.39
N ASP A 127 6.17 -16.04 8.02
CA ASP A 127 5.16 -16.96 8.53
C ASP A 127 5.50 -18.41 8.18
N THR A 128 6.00 -18.62 6.95
CA THR A 128 6.46 -19.92 6.47
C THR A 128 7.69 -20.42 7.24
N LEU A 129 8.62 -19.52 7.57
CA LEU A 129 9.81 -19.85 8.37
C LEU A 129 9.43 -20.22 9.81
N CYS A 130 8.54 -19.44 10.45
CA CYS A 130 8.05 -19.75 11.80
C CYS A 130 7.28 -21.07 11.86
N GLN A 131 6.48 -21.39 10.84
CA GLN A 131 5.84 -22.70 10.74
C GLN A 131 6.87 -23.82 10.60
N ALA A 132 7.87 -23.66 9.73
CA ALA A 132 8.93 -24.65 9.55
C ALA A 132 9.75 -24.89 10.83
N GLU A 133 10.05 -23.84 11.60
CA GLU A 133 10.73 -23.95 12.89
C GLU A 133 9.84 -24.62 13.95
N SER A 134 8.55 -24.28 13.99
CA SER A 134 7.57 -24.91 14.88
C SER A 134 7.44 -26.41 14.59
N ILE A 135 7.41 -26.80 13.31
CA ILE A 135 7.39 -28.20 12.86
C ILE A 135 8.69 -28.91 13.24
N LYS A 136 9.86 -28.30 13.01
CA LYS A 136 11.15 -28.86 13.43
C LYS A 136 11.21 -29.09 14.95
N LYS A 137 10.66 -28.16 15.74
CA LYS A 137 10.58 -28.27 17.20
C LYS A 137 9.62 -29.38 17.62
N LEU A 138 8.48 -29.53 16.96
CA LEU A 138 7.52 -30.62 17.19
C LEU A 138 8.12 -31.99 16.86
N ILE A 139 8.84 -32.13 15.74
CA ILE A 139 9.51 -33.39 15.37
C ILE A 139 10.59 -33.75 16.38
N LYS A 140 11.43 -32.80 16.81
CA LYS A 140 12.44 -33.03 17.87
C LYS A 140 11.84 -33.38 19.24
N THR A 141 10.62 -32.93 19.52
CA THR A 141 9.94 -33.20 20.81
C THR A 141 9.25 -34.57 20.79
N ASN A 142 8.67 -34.98 19.66
CA ASN A 142 7.98 -36.26 19.50
C ASN A 142 8.91 -37.42 19.15
N TYR A 143 10.07 -37.14 18.57
CA TYR A 143 11.14 -38.11 18.36
C TYR A 143 12.36 -37.66 19.16
N LYS A 144 12.43 -38.09 20.42
CA LYS A 144 13.69 -38.04 21.19
C LYS A 144 14.69 -38.96 20.49
N LEU A 145 15.60 -38.37 19.71
CA LEU A 145 16.95 -38.92 19.53
C LEU A 145 17.76 -38.57 20.78
#